data_AF-A0A3D5FLX7-F1
#
_entry.id   AF-A0A3D5FLX7-F1
#
_cell.length_a   1.000
_cell.length_b   1.000
_cell.length_c   1.000
_cell.angle_alpha   90.00
_cell.angle_beta   90.00
_cell.angle_gamma   90.00
#
_symmetry.space_group_name_H-M   'P 1'
#
loop_
_entity.id
_entity.type
_entity.pdbx_description
1 polymer ?
#
loop_
_entity_poly.entity_id
_entity_poly.type
_entity_poly.pdbx_seq_one_letter_code
_entity_poly.pdbx_strand_id
1 'polypeptide(L)' 'MRFDDIALAVPRIMLPRPDIDLAKWSVIACDQHTSDPQYWQQVEEHVGNEPSSLQLIYPEVYLHDENRGARIEQIRS' A
#
# COMPACT_ATOMS: atom_id res chain seq x y z
N MET A 1 -15.81 10.66 -16.59
CA MET A 1 -17.16 10.60 -17.18
C MET A 1 -18.00 9.70 -16.30
N ARG A 2 -19.19 10.16 -15.88
CA ARG A 2 -20.16 9.36 -15.13
C ARG A 2 -21.33 9.04 -16.06
N PHE A 3 -21.77 7.80 -16.08
CA PHE A 3 -22.95 7.32 -16.79
C PHE A 3 -23.99 6.92 -15.74
N ASP A 4 -24.64 7.93 -15.16
CA ASP A 4 -25.45 7.78 -13.94
C ASP A 4 -26.64 6.83 -14.15
N ASP A 5 -27.21 6.77 -15.36
CA ASP A 5 -28.34 5.91 -15.71
C ASP A 5 -28.03 4.40 -15.65
N ILE A 6 -26.75 4.03 -15.68
CA ILE A 6 -26.28 2.64 -15.62
C ILE A 6 -25.28 2.41 -14.48
N ALA A 7 -25.16 3.37 -13.56
CA ALA A 7 -24.22 3.34 -12.44
C ALA A 7 -22.76 3.03 -12.85
N LEU A 8 -22.31 3.54 -14.02
CA LEU A 8 -20.97 3.29 -14.54
C LEU A 8 -20.09 4.54 -14.47
N ALA A 9 -18.82 4.36 -14.13
CA ALA A 9 -17.82 5.42 -14.11
C ALA A 9 -16.55 4.96 -14.85
N VAL A 10 -16.00 5.83 -15.70
CA VAL A 10 -14.68 5.57 -16.30
C VAL A 10 -13.61 5.74 -15.22
N PRO A 11 -12.81 4.72 -14.92
CA PRO A 11 -11.78 4.82 -13.89
C PRO A 11 -10.66 5.77 -14.34
N ARG A 12 -10.07 6.46 -13.38
CA ARG A 12 -8.77 7.10 -13.57
C ARG A 12 -7.71 6.14 -13.06
N ILE A 13 -6.95 5.54 -13.97
CA ILE A 13 -5.84 4.68 -13.61
C ILE A 13 -4.63 5.57 -13.31
N MET A 14 -4.10 5.45 -12.11
CA MET A 14 -2.87 6.14 -11.72
C MET A 14 -1.70 5.17 -11.84
N LEU A 15 -0.58 5.67 -12.37
CA LEU A 15 0.68 4.95 -12.43
C LEU A 15 1.71 5.71 -11.58
N PRO A 16 2.68 5.02 -10.97
CA PRO A 16 3.81 5.71 -10.38
C PRO A 16 4.52 6.56 -11.43
N ARG A 17 5.19 7.62 -10.99
CA ARG A 17 5.97 8.45 -11.91
C ARG A 17 7.09 7.62 -12.55
N PRO A 18 7.55 7.97 -13.76
CA PRO A 18 8.58 7.20 -14.46
C PRO A 18 9.93 7.11 -13.73
N ASP A 19 10.21 8.04 -12.81
CA ASP A 19 11.42 8.07 -11.97
C ASP A 19 11.39 7.07 -10.80
N ILE A 20 10.24 6.45 -10.53
CA ILE A 20 10.09 5.53 -9.40
C ILE A 20 10.64 4.14 -9.75
N ASP A 21 11.49 3.61 -8.88
CA ASP A 21 11.93 2.22 -8.94
C ASP A 21 10.75 1.27 -8.67
N LEU A 22 10.31 0.56 -9.71
CA LEU A 22 9.18 -0.36 -9.63
C LEU A 22 9.44 -1.55 -8.69
N ALA A 23 10.70 -1.93 -8.47
CA ALA A 23 11.04 -3.01 -7.54
C ALA A 23 10.74 -2.64 -6.09
N LYS A 24 10.93 -1.36 -5.73
CA LYS A 24 10.57 -0.83 -4.41
C LYS A 24 9.13 -0.37 -4.35
N TRP A 25 8.54 0.02 -5.48
CA TRP A 25 7.14 0.43 -5.53
C TRP A 25 6.18 -0.71 -5.21
N SER A 26 6.46 -1.90 -5.73
CA SER A 26 5.52 -3.02 -5.74
C SER A 26 5.59 -3.83 -4.44
N VAL A 27 4.44 -4.11 -3.82
CA VAL A 27 4.34 -4.93 -2.59
C VAL A 27 3.45 -6.14 -2.82
N ILE A 28 3.87 -7.32 -2.35
CA ILE A 28 3.11 -8.57 -2.43
C ILE A 28 2.34 -8.79 -1.13
N ALA A 29 1.16 -8.17 -1.01
CA ALA A 29 0.28 -8.32 0.14
C ALA A 29 -0.70 -9.51 -0.04
N CYS A 30 -0.17 -10.72 -0.23
CA CYS A 30 -0.98 -11.93 -0.41
C CYS A 30 -1.20 -12.70 0.90
N ASP A 31 -2.24 -13.53 0.97
CA ASP A 31 -2.64 -14.34 2.14
C ASP A 31 -1.47 -15.07 2.82
N GLN A 32 -0.54 -15.60 2.02
CA GLN A 32 0.65 -16.31 2.49
C GLN A 32 1.61 -15.49 3.37
N HIS A 33 1.51 -14.15 3.34
CA HIS A 33 2.37 -13.23 4.11
C HIS A 33 1.58 -12.34 5.08
N THR A 34 0.25 -12.46 5.11
CA THR A 34 -0.64 -11.51 5.80
C THR A 34 -0.35 -11.40 7.30
N SER A 35 0.12 -12.48 7.92
CA SER A 35 0.45 -12.54 9.35
C SER A 35 1.94 -12.82 9.63
N ASP A 36 2.83 -12.72 8.63
CA ASP A 36 4.27 -12.98 8.79
C ASP A 36 5.04 -11.67 9.09
N PRO A 37 5.39 -11.37 10.34
CA PRO A 37 6.04 -10.10 10.68
C PRO A 37 7.45 -9.99 10.09
N GLN A 38 8.13 -11.12 9.88
CA GLN A 38 9.48 -11.13 9.32
C GLN A 38 9.46 -10.71 7.86
N TYR A 39 8.47 -11.19 7.09
CA TYR A 39 8.24 -10.73 5.73
C TYR A 39 8.05 -9.22 5.67
N TRP A 40 7.14 -8.67 6.51
CA TRP A 40 6.85 -7.24 6.49
C TRP A 40 8.04 -6.38 6.89
N GLN A 41 8.85 -6.84 7.86
CA GLN A 41 10.10 -6.17 8.21
C GLN A 41 11.09 -6.16 7.04
N GLN A 42 11.24 -7.28 6.32
CA GLN A 42 12.11 -7.34 5.14
C GLN A 42 11.63 -6.41 4.01
N VAL A 43 10.31 -6.29 3.83
CA VAL A 43 9.73 -5.35 2.87
C VAL A 43 10.01 -3.91 3.28
N GLU A 44 9.82 -3.56 4.57
CA GLU A 44 10.16 -2.24 5.10
C GLU A 44 11.65 -1.91 4.89
N GLU A 45 12.55 -2.85 5.19
CA GLU A 45 14.00 -2.68 4.98
C GLU A 45 14.38 -2.55 3.50
N HIS A 46 13.72 -3.30 2.62
CA HIS A 46 13.96 -3.27 1.17
C HIS A 46 13.51 -1.95 0.53
N VAL A 47 12.32 -1.46 0.91
CA VAL A 47 11.75 -0.19 0.43
C VAL A 47 12.56 0.98 0.97
N GLY A 48 12.89 0.97 2.26
CA GLY A 48 13.55 2.07 2.94
C GLY A 48 12.73 3.37 2.83
N ASN A 49 13.37 4.45 2.37
CA ASN A 49 12.76 5.77 2.24
C ASN A 49 12.23 6.06 0.83
N GLU A 50 12.22 5.07 -0.07
CA GLU A 50 11.74 5.25 -1.43
C GLU A 50 10.20 5.20 -1.48
N PRO A 51 9.57 5.88 -2.45
CA PRO A 51 8.12 5.81 -2.64
C PRO A 51 7.68 4.37 -2.93
N SER A 52 6.69 3.88 -2.19
CA SER A 52 6.14 2.54 -2.37
C SER A 52 4.62 2.47 -2.17
N SER A 53 4.02 1.40 -2.71
CA SER A 53 2.64 1.05 -2.37
C SER A 53 2.50 0.59 -0.91
N LEU A 54 3.62 0.25 -0.23
CA LEU A 54 3.62 -0.07 1.20
C LEU A 54 3.02 1.06 2.04
N GLN A 55 3.38 2.32 1.75
CA GLN A 55 2.87 3.49 2.47
C GLN A 55 1.42 3.84 2.11
N LEU A 56 0.77 3.10 1.21
CA LEU A 56 -0.62 3.30 0.81
C LEU A 56 -1.58 2.28 1.41
N ILE A 57 -1.06 1.25 2.10
CA ILE A 57 -1.85 0.15 2.65
C ILE A 57 -1.65 0.05 4.16
N TYR A 58 -2.61 -0.57 4.84
CA TYR A 58 -2.48 -0.94 6.26
C TYR A 58 -2.50 -2.47 6.37
N PRO A 59 -1.32 -3.12 6.46
CA PRO A 59 -1.22 -4.58 6.51
C PRO A 59 -1.89 -5.18 7.76
N GLU A 60 -2.51 -6.35 7.58
CA GLU A 60 -3.25 -7.01 8.65
C GLU A 60 -2.38 -7.42 9.85
N VAL A 61 -1.10 -7.74 9.63
CA VAL A 61 -0.13 -8.04 10.69
C VAL A 61 -0.07 -6.94 11.78
N TYR A 62 -0.44 -5.70 11.43
CA TYR A 62 -0.43 -4.55 12.34
C TYR A 62 -1.81 -4.19 12.93
N LEU A 63 -2.88 -4.97 12.68
CA LEU A 63 -4.24 -4.65 13.18
C LEU A 63 -4.33 -4.61 14.71
N HIS A 64 -3.51 -5.40 15.38
CA HIS A 64 -3.51 -5.53 16.84
C HIS A 64 -2.35 -4.76 17.52
N ASP A 65 -1.59 -3.98 16.75
CA ASP A 65 -0.54 -3.11 17.27
C ASP A 65 -1.16 -1.90 18.01
N GLU A 66 -0.59 -1.52 19.15
CA GLU A 66 -1.00 -0.34 19.90
C GLU A 66 -0.82 0.95 19.07
N ASN A 67 0.08 0.91 18.08
CA ASN A 67 0.42 2.06 17.24
C ASN A 67 -0.47 2.24 16.00
N ARG A 68 -1.66 1.63 15.96
CA ARG A 68 -2.62 1.73 14.85
C ARG A 68 -2.89 3.17 14.40
N GLY A 69 -3.06 4.09 15.35
CA GLY A 69 -3.40 5.49 15.05
C GLY A 69 -2.34 6.18 14.21
N ALA A 70 -1.07 6.06 14.61
CA ALA A 70 0.04 6.71 13.89
C ALA A 70 0.22 6.15 12.48
N ARG A 71 0.07 4.82 12.30
CA ARG A 71 0.18 4.18 10.98
C ARG A 71 -0.90 4.67 10.01
N ILE A 72 -2.14 4.82 10.48
CA ILE A 72 -3.25 5.33 9.66
C ILE A 72 -3.03 6.80 9.27
N GLU A 73 -2.54 7.63 10.20
CA GLU A 73 -2.22 9.02 9.88
C GLU A 73 -1.09 9.13 8.86
N GLN A 74 -0.07 8.27 8.94
CA GLN A 74 1.02 8.22 7.97
C GLN A 74 0.55 7.82 6.56
N ILE A 75 -0.43 6.93 6.44
CA ILE A 75 -0.98 6.54 5.12
C ILE A 75 -1.81 7.68 4.50
N ARG A 76 -2.37 8.57 5.33
CA ARG A 76 -3.23 9.68 4.89
C ARG A 76 -2.49 10.96 4.55
N SER A 77 -1.23 11.10 4.97
CA SER A 77 -0.38 12.27 4.73
C SER A 77 0.10 12.34 3.29
#